data_AF-A0A142YNE8-F1
#
_entry.id   AF-A0A142YNE8-F1
#
_cell.length_a   1.000
_cell.length_b   1.000
_cell.length_c   1.000
_cell.angle_alpha   90.00
_cell.angle_beta   90.00
_cell.angle_gamma   90.00
#
_symmetry.space_group_name_H-M   'P 1'
#
loop_
_entity.id
_entity.type
_entity.pdbx_description
1 polymer ?
#
loop_
_entity_poly.entity_id
_entity_poly.type
_entity_poly.pdbx_seq_one_letter_code
_entity_poly.pdbx_strand_id
1 'polypeptide(L)'
;MIASARPGGQPPNLQGLWNDEVRAPWSSNYTVNINTEMNHWPAESTNLAECHEPLFGLIRELAVNGARTAKVNYGCGGWVSHHNVDLWRQSAPVGDYGHGDASWALWPMSGPWLCQHLWEHYAFGGDEAFLRESAYPLMKGAAEFCLDFLVDDGDGRLVTSPSTSPENWFLAPDGRRSAVSAAATMDLMLIHDLFTHCIAATKVLGVDAPFRERLETALAKLLPLQIGPDGRLQEWSKPFAETEPHHRHLSHLWGLYPGNQITRATPDLLEAARKSLIARSDEGTGWSTGWKISLWARLGDGDHAFALIERTLRLGPGGVYANLFGSHPPFQMDGNFAFPAGVAEMLLQSHEADGEIHLLPALPTAWPTGSVAGLRARGGFDVDLAWKDGRLSSTTIRSRLGRKATVRYGEKAVEVETKPGGETTMNQDLSVRSDP
;
A
#
# COMPACT_ATOMS: atom_id res chain seq x y z
N MET A 1 -3.92 -0.60 17.17
CA MET A 1 -2.55 -0.20 16.82
C MET A 1 -1.78 0.11 18.09
N ILE A 2 -2.14 1.18 18.82
CA ILE A 2 -1.49 1.53 20.11
C ILE A 2 -1.38 0.34 21.08
N ALA A 3 -2.42 -0.48 21.19
CA ALA A 3 -2.43 -1.64 22.08
C ALA A 3 -1.73 -2.90 21.53
N SER A 4 -1.33 -2.91 20.26
CA SER A 4 -0.87 -4.10 19.55
C SER A 4 0.47 -3.96 18.82
N ALA A 5 1.04 -2.76 18.77
CA ALA A 5 2.17 -2.43 17.89
C ALA A 5 3.14 -1.43 18.55
N ARG A 6 3.43 -1.53 19.86
CA ARG A 6 4.35 -0.58 20.52
C ARG A 6 5.82 -0.88 20.20
N PRO A 7 6.70 0.14 20.18
CA PRO A 7 8.15 -0.02 20.08
C PRO A 7 8.69 -1.13 20.98
N GLY A 8 9.63 -1.93 20.45
CA GLY A 8 10.22 -3.09 21.13
C GLY A 8 9.34 -4.35 21.16
N GLY A 9 8.10 -4.30 20.66
CA GLY A 9 7.21 -5.44 20.55
C GLY A 9 7.28 -6.15 19.18
N GLN A 10 6.39 -7.12 18.98
CA GLN A 10 6.09 -7.71 17.68
C GLN A 10 5.03 -6.88 16.96
N PRO A 11 5.00 -6.83 15.61
CA PRO A 11 3.90 -6.22 14.89
C PRO A 11 2.59 -6.98 15.14
N PRO A 12 1.43 -6.33 14.98
CA PRO A 12 0.13 -6.98 15.08
C PRO A 12 0.00 -8.04 13.98
N ASN A 13 -0.32 -9.27 14.39
CA ASN A 13 -0.63 -10.35 13.47
C ASN A 13 -2.08 -10.20 12.93
N LEU A 14 -2.57 -11.22 12.23
CA LEU A 14 -3.94 -11.30 11.73
C LEU A 14 -5.04 -10.94 12.76
N GLN A 15 -4.82 -11.22 14.04
CA GLN A 15 -5.73 -10.91 15.15
C GLN A 15 -5.17 -9.85 16.12
N GLY A 16 -4.19 -9.06 15.69
CA GLY A 16 -3.48 -8.10 16.53
C GLY A 16 -2.58 -8.80 17.55
N LEU A 17 -3.09 -8.96 18.78
CA LEU A 17 -2.47 -9.74 19.86
C LEU A 17 -3.49 -10.65 20.58
N TRP A 18 -4.73 -10.72 20.08
CA TRP A 18 -5.87 -11.30 20.80
C TRP A 18 -6.33 -12.59 20.14
N ASN A 19 -6.05 -13.71 20.78
CA ASN A 19 -6.43 -15.02 20.29
C ASN A 19 -6.60 -15.99 21.46
N ASP A 20 -7.71 -16.71 21.50
CA ASP A 20 -8.00 -17.75 22.51
C ASP A 20 -7.91 -19.17 21.93
N GLU A 21 -7.64 -19.31 20.64
CA GLU A 21 -7.55 -20.61 19.97
C GLU A 21 -6.12 -21.15 19.86
N VAL A 22 -5.91 -22.43 20.16
CA VAL A 22 -4.59 -23.08 19.95
C VAL A 22 -4.24 -23.19 18.46
N ARG A 23 -5.24 -23.41 17.61
CA ARG A 23 -5.11 -23.51 16.14
C ARG A 23 -5.96 -22.42 15.49
N ALA A 24 -5.54 -21.18 15.69
CA ALA A 24 -6.24 -20.01 15.17
C ALA A 24 -6.41 -20.06 13.63
N PRO A 25 -7.45 -19.43 13.07
CA PRO A 25 -7.65 -19.28 11.64
C PRO A 25 -6.41 -18.70 10.96
N TRP A 26 -5.94 -19.37 9.90
CA TRP A 26 -4.70 -19.03 9.20
C TRP A 26 -3.49 -18.86 10.13
N SER A 27 -3.47 -19.61 11.24
CA SER A 27 -2.43 -19.59 12.27
C SER A 27 -2.28 -18.27 13.03
N SER A 28 -3.18 -17.30 12.84
CA SER A 28 -3.02 -15.93 13.36
C SER A 28 -1.60 -15.39 13.09
N ASN A 29 -1.08 -15.64 11.90
CA ASN A 29 0.29 -15.33 11.53
C ASN A 29 0.40 -13.93 10.89
N TYR A 30 1.49 -13.67 10.18
CA TYR A 30 1.66 -12.50 9.34
C TYR A 30 1.40 -12.88 7.88
N THR A 31 0.17 -12.73 7.41
CA THR A 31 -0.13 -12.81 5.98
C THR A 31 0.29 -11.49 5.32
N VAL A 32 1.27 -11.55 4.43
CA VAL A 32 2.01 -10.42 3.84
C VAL A 32 1.77 -10.32 2.33
N ASN A 33 0.54 -10.59 1.90
CA ASN A 33 0.05 -10.30 0.56
C ASN A 33 -1.18 -9.36 0.61
N ILE A 34 -1.39 -8.68 1.75
CA ILE A 34 -2.33 -7.56 1.99
C ILE A 34 -2.48 -7.29 3.49
N ASN A 35 -2.65 -8.32 4.33
CA ASN A 35 -3.20 -8.16 5.67
C ASN A 35 -2.23 -7.47 6.64
N THR A 36 -0.97 -7.89 6.67
CA THR A 36 0.06 -7.31 7.56
C THR A 36 0.40 -5.90 7.13
N GLU A 37 0.41 -5.63 5.83
CA GLU A 37 0.59 -4.29 5.26
C GLU A 37 -0.59 -3.39 5.64
N MET A 38 -1.81 -3.90 5.48
CA MET A 38 -3.06 -3.22 5.87
C MET A 38 -3.09 -2.87 7.36
N ASN A 39 -2.56 -3.74 8.22
CA ASN A 39 -2.45 -3.46 9.65
C ASN A 39 -1.66 -2.17 9.95
N HIS A 40 -0.77 -1.75 9.06
CA HIS A 40 0.14 -0.61 9.26
C HIS A 40 -0.18 0.60 8.38
N TRP A 41 -1.12 0.52 7.43
CA TRP A 41 -1.57 1.67 6.64
C TRP A 41 -1.92 2.93 7.46
N PRO A 42 -2.60 2.85 8.62
CA PRO A 42 -2.91 4.06 9.37
C PRO A 42 -1.71 4.62 10.16
N ALA A 43 -0.60 3.90 10.31
CA ALA A 43 0.46 4.27 11.25
C ALA A 43 1.00 5.68 11.00
N GLU A 44 1.33 6.00 9.74
CA GLU A 44 1.90 7.30 9.41
C GLU A 44 0.83 8.39 9.36
N SER A 45 -0.21 8.21 8.54
CA SER A 45 -1.23 9.23 8.24
C SER A 45 -2.09 9.62 9.45
N THR A 46 -2.30 8.69 10.39
CA THR A 46 -3.08 8.94 11.63
C THR A 46 -2.23 9.30 12.84
N ASN A 47 -0.95 9.66 12.61
CA ASN A 47 -0.04 10.17 13.62
C ASN A 47 0.29 9.18 14.74
N LEU A 48 0.63 7.95 14.33
CA LEU A 48 1.08 6.85 15.18
C LEU A 48 2.38 6.24 14.62
N ALA A 49 3.31 7.07 14.14
CA ALA A 49 4.56 6.64 13.50
C ALA A 49 5.37 5.65 14.35
N GLU A 50 5.40 5.84 15.66
CA GLU A 50 6.07 4.93 16.59
C GLU A 50 5.47 3.53 16.59
N CYS A 51 4.19 3.40 16.22
CA CYS A 51 3.54 2.10 16.10
C CYS A 51 3.92 1.33 14.83
N HIS A 52 4.71 1.94 13.95
CA HIS A 52 5.23 1.30 12.74
C HIS A 52 6.53 0.53 13.00
N GLU A 53 7.27 0.91 14.04
CA GLU A 53 8.59 0.36 14.38
C GLU A 53 8.65 -1.17 14.49
N PRO A 54 7.66 -1.87 15.09
CA PRO A 54 7.69 -3.33 15.16
C PRO A 54 7.72 -4.02 13.79
N LEU A 55 7.08 -3.43 12.77
CA LEU A 55 7.14 -3.96 11.41
C LEU A 55 8.56 -3.86 10.85
N PHE A 56 9.28 -2.78 11.11
CA PHE A 56 10.66 -2.63 10.64
C PHE A 56 11.59 -3.66 11.28
N GLY A 57 11.35 -4.03 12.54
CA GLY A 57 12.01 -5.14 13.21
C GLY A 57 11.74 -6.48 12.51
N LEU A 58 10.48 -6.76 12.19
CA LEU A 58 10.10 -7.95 11.42
C LEU A 58 10.80 -7.99 10.06
N ILE A 59 10.79 -6.89 9.30
CA ILE A 59 11.41 -6.82 7.97
C ILE A 59 12.92 -7.05 8.06
N ARG A 60 13.59 -6.45 9.05
CA ARG A 60 15.03 -6.61 9.25
C ARG A 60 15.42 -8.07 9.49
N GLU A 61 14.70 -8.75 10.37
CA GLU A 61 14.97 -10.16 10.69
C GLU A 61 14.55 -11.09 9.54
N LEU A 62 13.44 -10.77 8.86
CA LEU A 62 12.98 -11.49 7.68
C LEU A 62 13.98 -11.38 6.52
N ALA A 63 14.64 -10.23 6.33
CA ALA A 63 15.67 -10.06 5.32
C ALA A 63 16.88 -10.99 5.55
N VAL A 64 17.26 -11.23 6.81
CA VAL A 64 18.34 -12.17 7.15
C VAL A 64 17.98 -13.59 6.73
N ASN A 65 16.79 -14.07 7.09
CA ASN A 65 16.32 -15.41 6.70
C ASN A 65 16.05 -15.50 5.19
N GLY A 66 15.46 -14.44 4.63
CA GLY A 66 15.09 -14.31 3.22
C GLY A 66 16.29 -14.31 2.28
N ALA A 67 17.47 -13.87 2.72
CA ALA A 67 18.69 -14.00 1.95
C ALA A 67 19.08 -15.47 1.71
N ARG A 68 18.83 -16.34 2.69
CA ARG A 68 19.02 -17.79 2.51
C ARG A 68 17.98 -18.36 1.54
N THR A 69 16.72 -17.94 1.64
CA THR A 69 15.67 -18.36 0.70
C THR A 69 15.97 -17.92 -0.72
N ALA A 70 16.39 -16.67 -0.94
CA ALA A 70 16.76 -16.15 -2.25
C ALA A 70 17.83 -17.03 -2.91
N LYS A 71 18.89 -17.33 -2.16
CA LYS A 71 19.99 -18.19 -2.63
C LYS A 71 19.58 -19.64 -2.88
N VAL A 72 18.85 -20.26 -1.95
CA VAL A 72 18.54 -21.70 -2.02
C VAL A 72 17.44 -22.00 -3.04
N ASN A 73 16.38 -21.20 -3.07
CA ASN A 73 15.21 -21.46 -3.90
C ASN A 73 15.37 -20.90 -5.32
N TYR A 74 16.09 -19.79 -5.48
CA TYR A 74 16.16 -19.05 -6.74
C TYR A 74 17.57 -18.85 -7.28
N GLY A 75 18.61 -19.07 -6.47
CA GLY A 75 19.99 -18.73 -6.87
C GLY A 75 20.24 -17.22 -7.00
N CYS A 76 19.33 -16.39 -6.47
CA CYS A 76 19.40 -14.94 -6.54
C CYS A 76 20.17 -14.34 -5.36
N GLY A 77 20.72 -13.15 -5.55
CA GLY A 77 21.17 -12.26 -4.49
C GLY A 77 20.01 -11.61 -3.73
N GLY A 78 20.34 -10.68 -2.82
CA GLY A 78 19.33 -9.97 -2.05
C GLY A 78 18.60 -10.84 -1.03
N TRP A 79 17.33 -10.52 -0.78
CA TRP A 79 16.45 -11.32 0.08
C TRP A 79 15.02 -11.38 -0.47
N VAL A 80 14.32 -12.47 -0.15
CA VAL A 80 12.93 -12.71 -0.57
C VAL A 80 12.12 -13.32 0.57
N SER A 81 10.84 -13.02 0.60
CA SER A 81 9.84 -13.72 1.42
C SER A 81 8.56 -13.94 0.61
N HIS A 82 7.70 -14.83 1.09
CA HIS A 82 6.46 -15.23 0.41
C HIS A 82 5.22 -14.77 1.19
N HIS A 83 4.02 -15.15 0.74
CA HIS A 83 2.76 -14.59 1.26
C HIS A 83 2.50 -14.78 2.77
N ASN A 84 3.21 -15.67 3.47
CA ASN A 84 3.04 -15.91 4.90
C ASN A 84 4.37 -15.91 5.64
N VAL A 85 4.38 -15.22 6.78
CA VAL A 85 5.49 -15.09 7.74
C VAL A 85 4.95 -15.41 9.13
N ASP A 86 5.84 -15.83 10.04
CA ASP A 86 5.50 -16.13 11.43
C ASP A 86 6.51 -15.50 12.42
N LEU A 87 6.40 -15.87 13.70
CA LEU A 87 7.31 -15.40 14.76
C LEU A 87 8.78 -15.74 14.44
N TRP A 88 9.02 -16.86 13.76
CA TRP A 88 10.37 -17.37 13.43
C TRP A 88 10.94 -16.76 12.17
N ARG A 89 10.21 -15.83 11.54
CA ARG A 89 10.58 -15.15 10.30
C ARG A 89 10.76 -16.16 9.17
N GLN A 90 9.81 -17.08 9.03
CA GLN A 90 9.77 -17.94 7.85
C GLN A 90 9.70 -17.08 6.58
N SER A 91 10.63 -17.33 5.66
CA SER A 91 10.73 -16.63 4.37
C SER A 91 10.45 -17.53 3.16
N ALA A 92 10.45 -18.85 3.34
CA ALA A 92 10.17 -19.83 2.27
C ALA A 92 8.65 -19.88 1.94
N PRO A 93 8.28 -20.28 0.70
CA PRO A 93 6.87 -20.46 0.36
C PRO A 93 6.25 -21.53 1.26
N VAL A 94 5.03 -21.27 1.74
CA VAL A 94 4.23 -22.25 2.48
C VAL A 94 3.55 -23.24 1.51
N GLY A 95 2.56 -24.00 1.99
CA GLY A 95 1.83 -24.96 1.16
C GLY A 95 2.39 -26.38 1.21
N ASP A 96 3.12 -26.71 2.29
CA ASP A 96 3.57 -28.07 2.60
C ASP A 96 4.15 -28.82 1.40
N TYR A 97 5.11 -28.18 0.72
CA TYR A 97 5.88 -28.73 -0.39
C TYR A 97 5.06 -29.35 -1.54
N GLY A 98 3.87 -28.81 -1.81
CA GLY A 98 3.03 -29.19 -2.95
C GLY A 98 1.56 -29.44 -2.62
N HIS A 99 1.17 -29.40 -1.35
CA HIS A 99 -0.23 -29.48 -0.95
C HIS A 99 -1.00 -28.16 -1.20
N GLY A 100 -0.34 -27.01 -1.01
CA GLY A 100 -0.95 -25.70 -1.20
C GLY A 100 -1.23 -25.34 -2.66
N ASP A 101 -2.24 -24.51 -2.91
CA ASP A 101 -2.50 -23.98 -4.25
C ASP A 101 -1.44 -22.93 -4.59
N ALA A 102 -0.96 -22.95 -5.84
CA ALA A 102 0.03 -22.01 -6.32
C ALA A 102 -0.49 -20.57 -6.30
N SER A 103 -1.81 -20.33 -6.38
CA SER A 103 -2.41 -18.99 -6.38
C SER A 103 -2.07 -18.13 -5.17
N TRP A 104 -1.72 -18.76 -4.05
CA TRP A 104 -1.30 -18.09 -2.83
C TRP A 104 0.10 -18.52 -2.37
N ALA A 105 0.47 -19.79 -2.54
CA ALA A 105 1.73 -20.30 -2.00
C ALA A 105 2.96 -19.73 -2.71
N LEU A 106 2.88 -19.58 -4.03
CA LEU A 106 3.99 -19.18 -4.90
C LEU A 106 3.89 -17.70 -5.26
N TRP A 107 4.17 -16.84 -4.28
CA TRP A 107 4.16 -15.40 -4.47
C TRP A 107 5.37 -14.74 -3.79
N PRO A 108 6.47 -14.48 -4.52
CA PRO A 108 7.75 -14.01 -3.97
C PRO A 108 7.86 -12.48 -3.88
N MET A 109 6.75 -11.76 -3.69
CA MET A 109 6.72 -10.28 -3.76
C MET A 109 6.37 -9.60 -2.43
N SER A 110 6.34 -10.32 -1.31
CA SER A 110 6.11 -9.69 0.01
C SER A 110 7.25 -8.75 0.40
N GLY A 111 8.50 -9.08 0.05
CA GLY A 111 9.66 -8.21 0.33
C GLY A 111 9.52 -6.81 -0.26
N PRO A 112 9.28 -6.68 -1.58
CA PRO A 112 8.96 -5.40 -2.22
C PRO A 112 7.82 -4.62 -1.55
N TRP A 113 6.69 -5.27 -1.21
CA TRP A 113 5.57 -4.57 -0.57
C TRP A 113 5.92 -4.11 0.86
N LEU A 114 6.52 -4.98 1.67
CA LEU A 114 6.97 -4.63 3.02
C LEU A 114 7.98 -3.48 2.99
N CYS A 115 8.84 -3.41 1.98
CA CYS A 115 9.78 -2.30 1.79
C CYS A 115 9.09 -0.95 1.52
N GLN A 116 7.85 -0.93 1.00
CA GLN A 116 7.08 0.31 0.89
C GLN A 116 6.90 0.96 2.27
N HIS A 117 6.67 0.18 3.32
CA HIS A 117 6.51 0.71 4.68
C HIS A 117 7.77 1.40 5.23
N LEU A 118 8.95 0.89 4.87
CA LEU A 118 10.22 1.52 5.22
C LEU A 118 10.37 2.89 4.52
N TRP A 119 10.03 2.94 3.23
CA TRP A 119 10.04 4.21 2.50
C TRP A 119 9.01 5.19 3.05
N GLU A 120 7.79 4.75 3.31
CA GLU A 120 6.72 5.60 3.83
C GLU A 120 7.10 6.25 5.16
N HIS A 121 7.74 5.51 6.07
CA HIS A 121 8.24 6.10 7.31
C HIS A 121 9.21 7.27 7.07
N TYR A 122 10.14 7.11 6.13
CA TYR A 122 11.01 8.21 5.70
C TYR A 122 10.23 9.32 4.98
N ALA A 123 9.30 9.00 4.10
CA ALA A 123 8.56 9.99 3.33
C ALA A 123 7.70 10.88 4.24
N PHE A 124 7.10 10.31 5.29
CA PHE A 124 6.32 11.05 6.29
C PHE A 124 7.17 11.73 7.37
N GLY A 125 8.31 11.15 7.76
CA GLY A 125 9.15 11.63 8.87
C GLY A 125 10.35 12.49 8.47
N GLY A 126 10.93 12.22 7.31
CA GLY A 126 12.15 12.84 6.78
C GLY A 126 13.45 12.44 7.50
N ASP A 127 13.44 11.37 8.30
CA ASP A 127 14.61 10.93 9.06
C ASP A 127 15.65 10.26 8.13
N GLU A 128 16.68 11.03 7.74
CA GLU A 128 17.77 10.55 6.91
C GLU A 128 18.65 9.49 7.60
N ALA A 129 18.74 9.49 8.93
CA ALA A 129 19.50 8.47 9.66
C ALA A 129 18.77 7.13 9.58
N PHE A 130 17.46 7.11 9.83
CA PHE A 130 16.64 5.92 9.60
C PHE A 130 16.73 5.45 8.14
N LEU A 131 16.65 6.37 7.17
CA LEU A 131 16.79 6.03 5.76
C LEU A 131 18.13 5.36 5.48
N ARG A 132 19.24 5.93 5.97
CA ARG A 132 20.60 5.45 5.72
C ARG A 132 20.92 4.13 6.41
N GLU A 133 20.52 3.99 7.67
CA GLU A 133 20.98 2.91 8.55
C GLU A 133 20.03 1.72 8.56
N SER A 134 18.74 1.93 8.30
CA SER A 134 17.71 0.89 8.38
C SER A 134 16.98 0.66 7.05
N ALA A 135 16.32 1.68 6.50
CA ALA A 135 15.43 1.47 5.36
C ALA A 135 16.17 1.12 4.07
N TYR A 136 17.15 1.93 3.68
CA TYR A 136 17.85 1.78 2.40
C TYR A 136 18.58 0.43 2.25
N PRO A 137 19.33 -0.07 3.26
CA PRO A 137 19.95 -1.40 3.15
C PRO A 137 18.94 -2.53 2.91
N LEU A 138 17.79 -2.49 3.57
CA LEU A 138 16.72 -3.49 3.41
C LEU A 138 16.05 -3.39 2.04
N MET A 139 15.70 -2.17 1.61
CA MET A 139 15.14 -1.91 0.28
C MET A 139 16.10 -2.33 -0.83
N LYS A 140 17.39 -1.99 -0.70
CA LYS A 140 18.45 -2.40 -1.63
C LYS A 140 18.53 -3.91 -1.76
N GLY A 141 18.52 -4.63 -0.63
CA GLY A 141 18.55 -6.09 -0.64
C GLY A 141 17.31 -6.72 -1.31
N ALA A 142 16.13 -6.15 -1.13
CA ALA A 142 14.94 -6.62 -1.86
C ALA A 142 15.06 -6.31 -3.36
N ALA A 143 15.62 -5.15 -3.72
CA ALA A 143 15.78 -4.74 -5.11
C ALA A 143 16.83 -5.59 -5.84
N GLU A 144 17.89 -6.02 -5.14
CA GLU A 144 18.87 -6.98 -5.65
C GLU A 144 18.21 -8.33 -6.00
N PHE A 145 17.32 -8.84 -5.14
CA PHE A 145 16.54 -10.03 -5.46
C PHE A 145 15.69 -9.82 -6.72
N CYS A 146 14.94 -8.71 -6.80
CA CYS A 146 14.11 -8.41 -7.96
C CYS A 146 14.93 -8.28 -9.25
N LEU A 147 16.10 -7.65 -9.22
CA LEU A 147 17.00 -7.55 -10.38
C LEU A 147 17.45 -8.93 -10.89
N ASP A 148 17.75 -9.85 -9.98
CA ASP A 148 18.19 -11.21 -10.32
C ASP A 148 17.02 -12.12 -10.71
N PHE A 149 15.80 -11.84 -10.22
CA PHE A 149 14.60 -12.63 -10.48
C PHE A 149 13.88 -12.24 -11.78
N LEU A 150 14.04 -10.99 -12.23
CA LEU A 150 13.51 -10.53 -13.52
C LEU A 150 14.20 -11.26 -14.68
N VAL A 151 13.39 -11.70 -15.64
CA VAL A 151 13.85 -12.37 -16.87
C VAL A 151 13.38 -11.60 -18.10
N ASP A 152 14.10 -11.73 -19.21
CA ASP A 152 13.68 -11.18 -20.50
C ASP A 152 12.48 -11.97 -21.05
N ASP A 153 11.45 -11.27 -21.55
CA ASP A 153 10.25 -11.90 -22.12
C ASP A 153 10.43 -12.39 -23.57
N GLY A 154 11.61 -12.15 -24.17
CA GLY A 154 11.94 -12.42 -25.56
C GLY A 154 11.76 -11.22 -26.49
N ASP A 155 11.06 -10.17 -26.03
CA ASP A 155 10.82 -8.92 -26.75
C ASP A 155 11.66 -7.76 -26.15
N GLY A 156 12.65 -8.08 -25.31
CA GLY A 156 13.56 -7.11 -24.68
C GLY A 156 12.97 -6.42 -23.45
N ARG A 157 11.84 -6.90 -22.91
CA ARG A 157 11.22 -6.40 -21.69
C ARG A 157 11.52 -7.34 -20.52
N LEU A 158 11.49 -6.81 -19.31
CA LEU A 158 11.69 -7.56 -18.08
C LEU A 158 10.35 -7.93 -17.44
N VAL A 159 10.22 -9.21 -17.08
CA VAL A 159 9.04 -9.80 -16.46
C VAL A 159 9.42 -10.72 -15.30
N THR A 160 8.48 -10.99 -14.38
CA THR A 160 8.61 -12.04 -13.37
C THR A 160 8.07 -13.36 -13.89
N SER A 161 8.75 -14.47 -13.60
CA SER A 161 8.27 -15.82 -13.94
C SER A 161 8.94 -16.87 -13.05
N PRO A 162 8.18 -17.72 -12.31
CA PRO A 162 6.72 -17.73 -12.22
C PRO A 162 6.15 -16.51 -11.48
N SER A 163 4.91 -16.14 -11.81
CA SER A 163 4.20 -15.01 -11.22
C SER A 163 2.72 -15.36 -10.98
N THR A 164 2.13 -14.81 -9.92
CA THR A 164 0.74 -15.02 -9.50
C THR A 164 0.11 -13.69 -9.11
N SER A 165 -1.21 -13.56 -9.22
CA SER A 165 -1.98 -12.44 -8.66
C SER A 165 -2.72 -12.97 -7.44
N PRO A 166 -2.26 -12.68 -6.20
CA PRO A 166 -2.90 -13.22 -5.00
C PRO A 166 -4.40 -12.88 -4.94
N GLU A 167 -5.31 -13.80 -4.64
CA GLU A 167 -5.18 -15.28 -4.68
C GLU A 167 -6.04 -15.82 -5.83
N ASN A 168 -6.00 -15.12 -6.95
CA ASN A 168 -6.94 -15.28 -8.05
C ASN A 168 -6.44 -16.32 -9.07
N TRP A 169 -7.39 -16.84 -9.84
CA TRP A 169 -7.12 -17.71 -10.98
C TRP A 169 -7.65 -17.08 -12.27
N PHE A 170 -7.10 -17.56 -13.38
CA PHE A 170 -7.55 -17.27 -14.73
C PHE A 170 -7.77 -18.57 -15.51
N LEU A 171 -8.48 -18.47 -16.64
CA LEU A 171 -8.58 -19.55 -17.61
C LEU A 171 -7.42 -19.43 -18.60
N ALA A 172 -6.57 -20.45 -18.62
CA ALA A 172 -5.49 -20.57 -19.59
C ALA A 172 -6.06 -20.80 -21.01
N PRO A 173 -5.25 -20.62 -22.08
CA PRO A 173 -5.72 -20.79 -23.46
C PRO A 173 -6.28 -22.18 -23.79
N ASP A 174 -5.92 -23.20 -23.01
CA ASP A 174 -6.45 -24.57 -23.13
C ASP A 174 -7.77 -24.79 -22.34
N GLY A 175 -8.32 -23.73 -21.76
CA GLY A 175 -9.56 -23.74 -20.98
C GLY A 175 -9.41 -24.21 -19.53
N ARG A 176 -8.21 -24.60 -19.09
CA ARG A 176 -7.98 -25.01 -17.70
C ARG A 176 -7.78 -23.82 -16.77
N ARG A 177 -8.22 -23.97 -15.52
CA ARG A 177 -7.91 -23.00 -14.46
C ARG A 177 -6.41 -23.03 -14.17
N SER A 178 -5.78 -21.86 -14.16
CA SER A 178 -4.38 -21.65 -13.74
C SER A 178 -4.27 -20.44 -12.84
N ALA A 179 -3.26 -20.42 -11.98
CA ALA A 179 -2.89 -19.25 -11.19
C ALA A 179 -1.56 -18.64 -11.63
N VAL A 180 -0.68 -19.47 -12.21
CA VAL A 180 0.70 -19.12 -12.52
C VAL A 180 0.80 -18.66 -13.97
N SER A 181 1.35 -17.47 -14.16
CA SER A 181 1.71 -16.89 -15.45
C SER A 181 3.10 -16.25 -15.36
N ALA A 182 3.42 -15.35 -16.29
CA ALA A 182 4.50 -14.38 -16.15
C ALA A 182 3.90 -12.98 -15.93
N ALA A 183 4.61 -12.13 -15.19
CA ALA A 183 4.32 -10.71 -15.01
C ALA A 183 2.84 -10.41 -14.67
N ALA A 184 2.35 -10.95 -13.55
CA ALA A 184 1.13 -10.44 -12.95
C ALA A 184 1.30 -8.93 -12.68
N THR A 185 0.24 -8.16 -12.89
CA THR A 185 0.30 -6.69 -12.80
C THR A 185 0.79 -6.21 -11.43
N MET A 186 0.43 -6.93 -10.36
CA MET A 186 0.89 -6.64 -9.01
C MET A 186 2.42 -6.72 -8.86
N ASP A 187 3.06 -7.76 -9.41
CA ASP A 187 4.53 -7.91 -9.34
C ASP A 187 5.22 -6.71 -10.00
N LEU A 188 4.75 -6.30 -11.18
CA LEU A 188 5.29 -5.18 -11.93
C LEU A 188 5.17 -3.87 -11.13
N MET A 189 4.01 -3.64 -10.52
CA MET A 189 3.81 -2.46 -9.68
C MET A 189 4.72 -2.46 -8.46
N LEU A 190 4.84 -3.59 -7.76
CA LEU A 190 5.67 -3.71 -6.56
C LEU A 190 7.16 -3.52 -6.85
N ILE A 191 7.66 -4.11 -7.95
CA ILE A 191 9.04 -3.92 -8.40
C ILE A 191 9.29 -2.48 -8.82
N HIS A 192 8.35 -1.88 -9.56
CA HIS A 192 8.46 -0.48 -9.98
C HIS A 192 8.57 0.46 -8.78
N ASP A 193 7.70 0.27 -7.78
CA ASP A 193 7.68 1.06 -6.54
C ASP A 193 9.00 0.93 -5.77
N LEU A 194 9.45 -0.31 -5.52
CA LEU A 194 10.69 -0.59 -4.82
C LEU A 194 11.91 0.05 -5.53
N PHE A 195 12.00 -0.08 -6.85
CA PHE A 195 13.09 0.48 -7.62
C PHE A 195 13.07 2.01 -7.59
N THR A 196 11.89 2.61 -7.74
CA THR A 196 11.71 4.07 -7.66
C THR A 196 12.13 4.60 -6.28
N HIS A 197 11.72 3.94 -5.19
CA HIS A 197 12.10 4.31 -3.84
C HIS A 197 13.59 4.11 -3.58
N CYS A 198 14.22 3.04 -4.09
CA CYS A 198 15.67 2.86 -4.01
C CYS A 198 16.42 3.98 -4.76
N ILE A 199 15.97 4.34 -5.96
CA ILE A 199 16.55 5.44 -6.74
C ILE A 199 16.43 6.76 -5.96
N ALA A 200 15.26 7.06 -5.40
CA ALA A 200 15.04 8.26 -4.59
C ALA A 200 15.96 8.27 -3.36
N ALA A 201 16.05 7.16 -2.62
CA ALA A 201 16.94 7.01 -1.48
C ALA A 201 18.41 7.24 -1.84
N THR A 202 18.90 6.69 -2.96
CA THR A 202 20.29 6.92 -3.40
C THR A 202 20.58 8.39 -3.70
N LYS A 203 19.60 9.12 -4.21
CA LYS A 203 19.71 10.56 -4.52
C LYS A 203 19.76 11.39 -3.24
N VAL A 204 18.86 11.10 -2.28
CA VAL A 204 18.86 11.73 -0.95
C VAL A 204 20.18 11.47 -0.23
N LEU A 205 20.62 10.22 -0.19
CA LEU A 205 21.78 9.81 0.61
C LEU A 205 23.13 10.11 -0.07
N GLY A 206 23.15 10.37 -1.38
CA GLY A 206 24.35 10.60 -2.17
C GLY A 206 25.22 9.36 -2.37
N VAL A 207 24.63 8.16 -2.48
CA VAL A 207 25.35 6.87 -2.51
C VAL A 207 24.98 6.00 -3.73
N ASP A 208 25.75 4.93 -3.96
CA ASP A 208 25.37 3.80 -4.83
C ASP A 208 24.96 4.14 -6.27
N ALA A 209 25.64 5.12 -6.90
CA ALA A 209 25.34 5.55 -8.27
C ALA A 209 25.32 4.41 -9.32
N PRO A 210 26.26 3.42 -9.32
CA PRO A 210 26.18 2.30 -10.28
C PRO A 210 24.98 1.38 -10.05
N PHE A 211 24.54 1.21 -8.80
CA PHE A 211 23.34 0.44 -8.49
C PHE A 211 22.08 1.20 -8.94
N ARG A 212 22.03 2.52 -8.70
CA ARG A 212 20.95 3.37 -9.23
C ARG A 212 20.80 3.22 -10.75
N GLU A 213 21.90 3.24 -11.51
CA GLU A 213 21.87 3.09 -12.98
C GLU A 213 21.30 1.73 -13.42
N ARG A 214 21.63 0.64 -12.69
CA ARG A 214 21.05 -0.68 -12.93
C ARG A 214 19.54 -0.68 -12.72
N LEU A 215 19.05 -0.03 -11.66
CA LEU A 215 17.62 0.09 -11.38
C LEU A 215 16.90 0.92 -12.44
N GLU A 216 17.47 2.06 -12.84
CA GLU A 216 16.92 2.93 -13.89
C GLU A 216 16.83 2.17 -15.24
N THR A 217 17.86 1.38 -15.57
CA THR A 217 17.89 0.53 -16.77
C THR A 217 16.82 -0.57 -16.71
N ALA A 218 16.65 -1.23 -15.56
CA ALA A 218 15.65 -2.28 -15.39
C ALA A 218 14.23 -1.71 -15.44
N LEU A 219 13.96 -0.57 -14.79
CA LEU A 219 12.68 0.14 -14.85
C LEU A 219 12.28 0.48 -16.29
N ALA A 220 13.22 0.99 -17.09
CA ALA A 220 12.96 1.33 -18.50
C ALA A 220 12.60 0.11 -19.37
N LYS A 221 12.92 -1.11 -18.92
CA LYS A 221 12.60 -2.36 -19.61
C LYS A 221 11.44 -3.11 -18.98
N LEU A 222 10.98 -2.74 -17.78
CA LEU A 222 9.91 -3.45 -17.10
C LEU A 222 8.64 -3.44 -17.96
N LEU A 223 7.94 -4.58 -18.06
CA LEU A 223 6.68 -4.65 -18.82
C LEU A 223 5.71 -3.57 -18.31
N PRO A 224 5.21 -2.65 -19.16
CA PRO A 224 4.31 -1.60 -18.72
C PRO A 224 2.95 -2.17 -18.33
N LEU A 225 2.22 -1.42 -17.50
CA LEU A 225 0.82 -1.70 -17.18
C LEU A 225 -0.04 -1.65 -18.45
N GLN A 226 -1.03 -2.53 -18.55
CA GLN A 226 -1.83 -2.70 -19.75
C GLN A 226 -3.32 -2.51 -19.47
N ILE A 227 -4.00 -1.81 -20.36
CA ILE A 227 -5.46 -1.72 -20.39
C ILE A 227 -5.97 -2.85 -21.30
N GLY A 228 -6.93 -3.62 -20.79
CA GLY A 228 -7.58 -4.72 -21.51
C GLY A 228 -8.52 -4.24 -22.60
N PRO A 229 -8.96 -5.14 -23.49
CA PRO A 229 -9.92 -4.81 -24.56
C PRO A 229 -11.29 -4.35 -24.03
N ASP A 230 -11.62 -4.68 -22.77
CA ASP A 230 -12.83 -4.22 -22.06
C ASP A 230 -12.62 -2.88 -21.33
N GLY A 231 -11.46 -2.26 -21.49
CA GLY A 231 -11.09 -0.99 -20.87
C GLY A 231 -10.73 -1.08 -19.39
N ARG A 232 -10.67 -2.28 -18.80
CA ARG A 232 -10.21 -2.51 -17.42
C ARG A 232 -8.69 -2.59 -17.36
N LEU A 233 -8.10 -2.33 -16.20
CA LEU A 233 -6.68 -2.63 -15.98
C LEU A 233 -6.49 -4.15 -15.96
N GLN A 234 -5.59 -4.69 -16.79
CA GLN A 234 -5.35 -6.13 -16.83
C GLN A 234 -4.74 -6.61 -15.51
N GLU A 235 -5.20 -7.76 -15.01
CA GLU A 235 -4.63 -8.38 -13.81
C GLU A 235 -3.37 -9.20 -14.08
N TRP A 236 -3.28 -9.76 -15.29
CA TRP A 236 -2.12 -10.52 -15.78
C TRP A 236 -1.55 -9.86 -17.04
N SER A 237 -0.34 -10.24 -17.43
CA SER A 237 0.34 -9.75 -18.65
C SER A 237 -0.39 -10.03 -19.96
N LYS A 238 -1.41 -10.90 -19.93
CA LYS A 238 -2.28 -11.23 -21.06
C LYS A 238 -3.74 -11.09 -20.63
N PRO A 239 -4.67 -10.81 -21.56
CA PRO A 239 -6.10 -10.67 -21.28
C PRO A 239 -6.74 -12.06 -21.11
N PHE A 240 -6.34 -12.81 -20.08
CA PHE A 240 -6.94 -14.10 -19.77
C PHE A 240 -8.40 -13.92 -19.29
N ALA A 241 -9.24 -14.91 -19.56
CA ALA A 241 -10.60 -14.91 -19.03
C ALA A 241 -10.58 -15.17 -17.51
N GLU A 242 -11.41 -14.43 -16.78
CA GLU A 242 -11.52 -14.52 -15.33
C GLU A 242 -12.30 -15.78 -14.92
N THR A 243 -11.83 -16.47 -13.87
CA THR A 243 -12.65 -17.53 -13.24
C THR A 243 -13.55 -17.00 -12.13
N GLU A 244 -13.17 -15.89 -11.51
CA GLU A 244 -13.89 -15.27 -10.40
C GLU A 244 -13.90 -13.74 -10.58
N PRO A 245 -14.84 -13.17 -11.36
CA PRO A 245 -14.87 -11.73 -11.65
C PRO A 245 -15.04 -10.84 -10.42
N HIS A 246 -15.68 -11.35 -9.36
CA HIS A 246 -15.90 -10.65 -8.09
C HIS A 246 -14.94 -11.11 -6.98
N HIS A 247 -13.75 -11.61 -7.36
CA HIS A 247 -12.74 -12.08 -6.41
C HIS A 247 -12.42 -11.01 -5.36
N ARG A 248 -12.21 -11.46 -4.11
CA ARG A 248 -12.01 -10.55 -2.96
C ARG A 248 -10.73 -9.72 -3.02
N HIS A 249 -9.67 -10.21 -3.69
CA HIS A 249 -8.43 -9.44 -3.89
C HIS A 249 -8.54 -8.48 -5.08
N LEU A 250 -7.87 -7.34 -4.93
CA LEU A 250 -7.72 -6.31 -5.95
C LEU A 250 -6.24 -6.06 -6.22
N SER A 251 -5.44 -7.12 -6.26
CA SER A 251 -3.98 -7.11 -6.35
C SER A 251 -3.43 -6.26 -7.50
N HIS A 252 -4.09 -6.28 -8.65
CA HIS A 252 -3.72 -5.44 -9.80
C HIS A 252 -4.09 -3.96 -9.65
N LEU A 253 -4.83 -3.57 -8.60
CA LEU A 253 -5.11 -2.18 -8.25
C LEU A 253 -4.18 -1.65 -7.16
N TRP A 254 -3.17 -2.42 -6.75
CA TRP A 254 -2.21 -2.00 -5.73
C TRP A 254 -1.54 -0.66 -6.06
N GLY A 255 -1.27 -0.39 -7.35
CA GLY A 255 -0.68 0.86 -7.83
C GLY A 255 -1.57 2.09 -7.68
N LEU A 256 -2.88 1.91 -7.43
CA LEU A 256 -3.82 2.97 -7.06
C LEU A 256 -3.82 3.20 -5.54
N TYR A 257 -3.80 2.12 -4.76
CA TYR A 257 -3.60 2.14 -3.31
C TYR A 257 -3.09 0.78 -2.81
N PRO A 258 -2.06 0.72 -1.96
CA PRO A 258 -1.35 1.85 -1.33
C PRO A 258 -0.30 2.54 -2.21
N GLY A 259 0.04 1.98 -3.39
CA GLY A 259 0.99 2.57 -4.34
C GLY A 259 0.55 3.92 -4.92
N ASN A 260 1.39 4.53 -5.76
CA ASN A 260 1.16 5.84 -6.37
C ASN A 260 1.48 5.87 -7.87
N GLN A 261 1.36 4.74 -8.55
CA GLN A 261 1.56 4.63 -10.00
C GLN A 261 0.32 5.00 -10.81
N ILE A 262 -0.86 4.89 -10.18
CA ILE A 262 -2.15 5.24 -10.79
C ILE A 262 -2.68 6.47 -10.05
N THR A 263 -2.51 7.63 -10.65
CA THR A 263 -2.84 8.95 -10.07
C THR A 263 -3.51 9.84 -11.11
N ARG A 264 -3.78 11.11 -10.78
CA ARG A 264 -4.24 12.12 -11.75
C ARG A 264 -3.26 12.35 -12.90
N ALA A 265 -1.98 12.02 -12.73
CA ALA A 265 -0.98 12.10 -13.79
C ALA A 265 -1.10 10.96 -14.83
N THR A 266 -1.90 9.92 -14.54
CA THR A 266 -2.13 8.76 -15.41
C THR A 266 -3.63 8.54 -15.64
N PRO A 267 -4.34 9.49 -16.30
CA PRO A 267 -5.80 9.49 -16.37
C PRO A 267 -6.39 8.23 -17.02
N ASP A 268 -5.74 7.67 -18.04
CA ASP A 268 -6.20 6.45 -18.71
C ASP A 268 -6.16 5.23 -17.77
N LEU A 269 -5.08 5.11 -16.96
CA LEU A 269 -4.97 4.06 -15.96
C LEU A 269 -5.93 4.27 -14.78
N LEU A 270 -6.19 5.53 -14.42
CA LEU A 270 -7.14 5.88 -13.36
C LEU A 270 -8.57 5.45 -13.75
N GLU A 271 -8.97 5.69 -15.00
CA GLU A 271 -10.25 5.24 -15.53
C GLU A 271 -10.31 3.70 -15.67
N ALA A 272 -9.22 3.08 -16.12
CA ALA A 272 -9.13 1.62 -16.18
C ALA A 272 -9.25 0.96 -14.79
N ALA A 273 -8.61 1.56 -13.77
CA ALA A 273 -8.71 1.13 -12.39
C ALA A 273 -10.14 1.30 -11.83
N ARG A 274 -10.82 2.41 -12.14
CA ARG A 274 -12.24 2.61 -11.79
C ARG A 274 -13.11 1.50 -12.38
N LYS A 275 -12.94 1.18 -13.66
CA LYS A 275 -13.69 0.09 -14.31
C LYS A 275 -13.40 -1.27 -13.69
N SER A 276 -12.14 -1.56 -13.36
CA SER A 276 -11.76 -2.78 -12.64
C SER A 276 -12.39 -2.87 -11.26
N LEU A 277 -12.42 -1.76 -10.50
CA LEU A 277 -13.01 -1.69 -9.17
C LEU A 277 -14.53 -1.92 -9.22
N ILE A 278 -15.23 -1.29 -10.16
CA ILE A 278 -16.67 -1.54 -10.40
C ILE A 278 -16.92 -3.01 -10.73
N ALA A 279 -16.11 -3.62 -11.60
CA ALA A 279 -16.27 -5.02 -11.99
C ALA A 279 -16.05 -5.99 -10.82
N ARG A 280 -15.17 -5.65 -9.86
CA ARG A 280 -14.95 -6.42 -8.63
C ARG A 280 -16.10 -6.32 -7.62
N SER A 281 -17.11 -5.48 -7.89
CA SER A 281 -18.25 -5.18 -7.02
C SER A 281 -17.84 -4.58 -5.67
N ASP A 282 -18.83 -4.18 -4.85
CA ASP A 282 -18.62 -3.67 -3.49
C ASP A 282 -18.66 -4.78 -2.42
N GLU A 283 -18.96 -6.03 -2.81
CA GLU A 283 -19.00 -7.18 -1.92
C GLU A 283 -17.59 -7.66 -1.54
N GLY A 284 -17.42 -8.25 -0.37
CA GLY A 284 -16.12 -8.74 0.10
C GLY A 284 -16.09 -9.04 1.58
N THR A 285 -14.95 -9.57 2.01
CA THR A 285 -14.57 -9.74 3.42
C THR A 285 -14.28 -8.37 4.06
N GLY A 286 -14.15 -8.30 5.39
CA GLY A 286 -13.87 -7.04 6.09
C GLY A 286 -12.65 -6.28 5.56
N TRP A 287 -11.54 -6.98 5.32
CA TRP A 287 -10.34 -6.38 4.73
C TRP A 287 -10.53 -5.95 3.27
N SER A 288 -11.31 -6.70 2.48
CA SER A 288 -11.55 -6.38 1.07
C SER A 288 -12.37 -5.09 0.95
N THR A 289 -13.47 -4.99 1.72
CA THR A 289 -14.25 -3.76 1.85
C THR A 289 -13.39 -2.61 2.38
N GLY A 290 -12.53 -2.86 3.37
CA GLY A 290 -11.57 -1.87 3.89
C GLY A 290 -10.61 -1.32 2.82
N TRP A 291 -10.02 -2.19 1.99
CA TRP A 291 -9.16 -1.77 0.89
C TRP A 291 -9.92 -0.93 -0.13
N LYS A 292 -11.16 -1.32 -0.47
CA LYS A 292 -12.02 -0.60 -1.42
C LYS A 292 -12.36 0.81 -0.95
N ILE A 293 -12.49 1.09 0.36
CA ILE A 293 -12.64 2.46 0.88
C ILE A 293 -11.50 3.34 0.40
N SER A 294 -10.25 2.88 0.57
CA SER A 294 -9.05 3.65 0.19
C SER A 294 -8.92 3.77 -1.34
N LEU A 295 -9.29 2.74 -2.09
CA LEU A 295 -9.30 2.77 -3.56
C LEU A 295 -10.33 3.80 -4.10
N TRP A 296 -11.55 3.82 -3.56
CA TRP A 296 -12.56 4.82 -3.92
C TRP A 296 -12.17 6.23 -3.48
N ALA A 297 -11.52 6.37 -2.32
CA ALA A 297 -10.95 7.64 -1.87
C ALA A 297 -9.89 8.17 -2.85
N ARG A 298 -9.01 7.30 -3.37
CA ARG A 298 -8.02 7.65 -4.40
C ARG A 298 -8.64 8.00 -5.75
N LEU A 299 -9.84 7.49 -6.03
CA LEU A 299 -10.64 7.87 -7.20
C LEU A 299 -11.45 9.16 -7.00
N GLY A 300 -11.35 9.82 -5.83
CA GLY A 300 -12.10 11.03 -5.51
C GLY A 300 -13.59 10.81 -5.26
N ASP A 301 -14.03 9.56 -5.09
CA ASP A 301 -15.44 9.20 -4.96
C ASP A 301 -15.81 9.00 -3.49
N GLY A 302 -16.06 10.13 -2.81
CA GLY A 302 -16.35 10.13 -1.38
C GLY A 302 -17.63 9.39 -1.01
N ASP A 303 -18.67 9.49 -1.85
CA ASP A 303 -19.97 8.85 -1.58
C ASP A 303 -19.88 7.32 -1.67
N HIS A 304 -19.19 6.77 -2.67
CA HIS A 304 -18.92 5.32 -2.72
C HIS A 304 -18.04 4.86 -1.55
N ALA A 305 -16.99 5.60 -1.21
CA ALA A 305 -16.16 5.28 -0.05
C ALA A 305 -16.98 5.28 1.26
N PHE A 306 -17.91 6.22 1.42
CA PHE A 306 -18.81 6.27 2.58
C PHE A 306 -19.81 5.11 2.61
N ALA A 307 -20.37 4.70 1.47
CA ALA A 307 -21.25 3.53 1.40
C ALA A 307 -20.53 2.25 1.87
N LEU A 308 -19.24 2.10 1.55
CA LEU A 308 -18.41 1.00 2.05
C LEU A 308 -18.11 1.12 3.54
N ILE A 309 -17.89 2.34 4.07
CA ILE A 309 -17.79 2.59 5.51
C ILE A 309 -19.05 2.07 6.22
N GLU A 310 -20.25 2.44 5.75
CA GLU A 310 -21.50 1.95 6.33
C GLU A 310 -21.59 0.43 6.30
N ARG A 311 -21.09 -0.20 5.24
CA ARG A 311 -21.03 -1.65 5.11
C ARG A 311 -20.10 -2.28 6.15
N THR A 312 -18.90 -1.73 6.37
CA THR A 312 -17.97 -2.26 7.38
C THR A 312 -18.54 -2.22 8.79
N LEU A 313 -19.47 -1.30 9.07
CA LEU A 313 -20.10 -1.12 10.39
C LEU A 313 -21.33 -2.02 10.61
N ARG A 314 -21.70 -2.88 9.64
CA ARG A 314 -22.81 -3.82 9.80
C ARG A 314 -22.38 -5.00 10.69
N LEU A 315 -23.28 -5.45 11.56
CA LEU A 315 -23.05 -6.65 12.35
C LEU A 315 -23.11 -7.90 11.45
N GLY A 316 -22.03 -8.69 11.43
CA GLY A 316 -22.01 -9.98 10.72
C GLY A 316 -20.84 -10.14 9.72
N PRO A 317 -20.96 -11.07 8.76
CA PRO A 317 -19.91 -11.36 7.79
C PRO A 317 -19.51 -10.13 6.96
N GLY A 318 -18.20 -9.87 6.83
CA GLY A 318 -17.66 -8.74 6.07
C GLY A 318 -17.78 -7.37 6.76
N GLY A 319 -18.42 -7.30 7.94
CA GLY A 319 -18.54 -6.10 8.75
C GLY A 319 -17.80 -6.24 10.08
N VAL A 320 -18.53 -6.09 11.19
CA VAL A 320 -17.99 -6.16 12.55
C VAL A 320 -18.77 -7.09 13.47
N TYR A 321 -18.12 -7.52 14.55
CA TYR A 321 -18.75 -8.16 15.70
C TYR A 321 -19.27 -7.12 16.71
N ALA A 322 -19.96 -7.56 17.76
CA ALA A 322 -20.54 -6.69 18.79
C ALA A 322 -19.49 -5.83 19.54
N ASN A 323 -18.24 -6.29 19.62
CA ASN A 323 -17.11 -5.55 20.18
C ASN A 323 -16.37 -4.67 19.15
N LEU A 324 -16.95 -4.47 17.96
CA LEU A 324 -16.38 -3.77 16.81
C LEU A 324 -15.15 -4.42 16.18
N PHE A 325 -14.80 -5.67 16.54
CA PHE A 325 -13.76 -6.40 15.80
C PHE A 325 -14.21 -6.73 14.38
N GLY A 326 -13.29 -6.61 13.43
CA GLY A 326 -13.50 -6.89 12.03
C GLY A 326 -13.86 -8.35 11.81
N SER A 327 -14.76 -8.58 10.87
CA SER A 327 -15.31 -9.89 10.56
C SER A 327 -14.92 -10.26 9.13
N HIS A 328 -14.00 -11.21 8.98
CA HIS A 328 -13.76 -11.82 7.68
C HIS A 328 -15.03 -12.53 7.16
N PRO A 329 -15.75 -13.38 7.93
CA PRO A 329 -15.46 -14.02 9.23
C PRO A 329 -14.47 -15.21 9.09
N PRO A 330 -13.78 -15.63 10.17
CA PRO A 330 -13.90 -15.20 11.58
C PRO A 330 -13.22 -13.84 11.86
N PHE A 331 -12.97 -13.51 13.13
CA PHE A 331 -12.28 -12.28 13.52
C PHE A 331 -10.94 -12.12 12.79
N GLN A 332 -10.81 -11.00 12.08
CA GLN A 332 -9.58 -10.50 11.49
C GLN A 332 -9.48 -8.99 11.76
N MET A 333 -8.30 -8.55 12.21
CA MET A 333 -8.06 -7.16 12.64
C MET A 333 -7.69 -6.24 11.47
N ASP A 334 -7.30 -6.79 10.33
CA ASP A 334 -6.97 -6.06 9.10
C ASP A 334 -8.05 -5.03 8.69
N GLY A 335 -9.33 -5.44 8.65
CA GLY A 335 -10.45 -4.54 8.38
C GLY A 335 -10.58 -3.38 9.37
N ASN A 336 -10.21 -3.58 10.64
CA ASN A 336 -10.19 -2.51 11.64
C ASN A 336 -9.11 -1.47 11.38
N PHE A 337 -7.98 -1.86 10.77
CA PHE A 337 -6.89 -0.96 10.42
C PHE A 337 -7.11 -0.25 9.08
N ALA A 338 -7.76 -0.92 8.13
CA ALA A 338 -8.15 -0.32 6.87
C ALA A 338 -9.15 0.82 7.06
N PHE A 339 -10.05 0.73 8.03
CA PHE A 339 -11.06 1.75 8.31
C PHE A 339 -10.46 3.15 8.57
N PRO A 340 -9.62 3.37 9.60
CA PRO A 340 -9.03 4.68 9.86
C PRO A 340 -8.09 5.14 8.73
N ALA A 341 -7.40 4.22 8.04
CA ALA A 341 -6.59 4.55 6.88
C ALA A 341 -7.45 5.11 5.73
N GLY A 342 -8.56 4.45 5.40
CA GLY A 342 -9.50 4.89 4.37
C GLY A 342 -10.16 6.22 4.72
N VAL A 343 -10.58 6.43 5.97
CA VAL A 343 -11.12 7.72 6.42
C VAL A 343 -10.06 8.83 6.31
N ALA A 344 -8.81 8.56 6.70
CA ALA A 344 -7.72 9.52 6.51
C ALA A 344 -7.51 9.84 5.02
N GLU A 345 -7.50 8.83 4.15
CA GLU A 345 -7.31 9.00 2.69
C GLU A 345 -8.46 9.76 2.01
N MET A 346 -9.67 9.71 2.56
CA MET A 346 -10.81 10.51 2.10
C MET A 346 -10.65 12.01 2.44
N LEU A 347 -9.99 12.30 3.56
CA LEU A 347 -9.85 13.66 4.11
C LEU A 347 -8.54 14.33 3.72
N LEU A 348 -7.47 13.56 3.51
CA LEU A 348 -6.13 14.05 3.21
C LEU A 348 -5.34 13.05 2.37
N GLN A 349 -4.76 13.51 1.25
CA GLN A 349 -3.83 12.73 0.42
C GLN A 349 -2.51 13.47 0.23
N SER A 350 -1.40 12.75 0.11
CA SER A 350 -0.07 13.34 -0.07
C SER A 350 0.89 12.43 -0.83
N HIS A 351 0.40 11.71 -1.84
CA HIS A 351 1.15 10.62 -2.50
C HIS A 351 1.56 10.90 -3.95
N GLU A 352 0.94 11.88 -4.63
CA GLU A 352 1.13 12.07 -6.08
C GLU A 352 2.41 12.87 -6.42
N ALA A 353 2.83 13.81 -5.56
CA ALA A 353 4.05 14.58 -5.74
C ALA A 353 4.71 14.92 -4.41
N ASP A 354 6.04 15.10 -4.41
CA ASP A 354 6.80 15.47 -3.22
C ASP A 354 6.33 16.84 -2.68
N GLY A 355 5.99 16.88 -1.40
CA GLY A 355 5.42 18.05 -0.73
C GLY A 355 3.98 18.40 -1.10
N GLU A 356 3.26 17.60 -1.91
CA GLU A 356 1.85 17.86 -2.19
C GLU A 356 0.95 17.43 -1.03
N ILE A 357 0.01 18.31 -0.66
CA ILE A 357 -0.99 18.10 0.38
C ILE A 357 -2.37 18.36 -0.24
N HIS A 358 -3.11 17.30 -0.56
CA HIS A 358 -4.44 17.37 -1.17
C HIS A 358 -5.53 17.25 -0.10
N LEU A 359 -6.26 18.35 0.07
CA LEU A 359 -7.27 18.53 1.11
C LEU A 359 -8.64 18.07 0.65
N LEU A 360 -9.33 17.29 1.48
CA LEU A 360 -10.69 16.80 1.25
C LEU A 360 -10.88 16.15 -0.15
N PRO A 361 -9.98 15.27 -0.59
CA PRO A 361 -9.99 14.71 -1.95
C PRO A 361 -11.23 13.87 -2.25
N ALA A 362 -11.85 13.27 -1.23
CA ALA A 362 -13.04 12.44 -1.37
C ALA A 362 -13.99 12.62 -0.17
N LEU A 363 -14.33 13.86 0.17
CA LEU A 363 -15.30 14.17 1.23
C LEU A 363 -16.71 13.71 0.79
N PRO A 364 -17.40 12.82 1.56
CA PRO A 364 -18.74 12.38 1.21
C PRO A 364 -19.78 13.48 1.48
N THR A 365 -20.84 13.47 0.68
CA THR A 365 -22.02 14.34 0.88
C THR A 365 -22.68 14.13 2.24
N ALA A 366 -22.56 12.93 2.81
CA ALA A 366 -23.04 12.59 4.15
C ALA A 366 -22.32 13.34 5.28
N TRP A 367 -21.16 13.96 5.03
CA TRP A 367 -20.40 14.75 6.02
C TRP A 367 -20.41 16.24 5.65
N PRO A 368 -21.55 16.94 5.76
CA PRO A 368 -21.65 18.33 5.35
C PRO A 368 -20.84 19.28 6.23
N THR A 369 -20.55 18.92 7.48
CA THR A 369 -19.77 19.76 8.41
C THR A 369 -18.96 18.89 9.34
N GLY A 370 -17.72 19.27 9.58
CA GLY A 370 -16.83 18.52 10.46
C GLY A 370 -15.43 19.11 10.53
N SER A 371 -14.57 18.44 11.29
CA SER A 371 -13.16 18.77 11.40
C SER A 371 -12.34 17.53 11.73
N VAL A 372 -11.06 17.55 11.34
CA VAL A 372 -10.05 16.57 11.75
C VAL A 372 -8.77 17.31 12.11
N ALA A 373 -8.04 16.83 13.11
CA ALA A 373 -6.79 17.43 13.55
C ALA A 373 -5.71 16.37 13.72
N GLY A 374 -4.48 16.76 13.41
CA GLY A 374 -3.28 15.94 13.62
C GLY A 374 -3.08 14.83 12.60
N LEU A 375 -3.69 14.89 11.41
CA LEU A 375 -3.31 13.99 10.32
C LEU A 375 -1.90 14.34 9.85
N ARG A 376 -1.17 13.37 9.32
CA ARG A 376 0.16 13.60 8.73
C ARG A 376 0.12 13.52 7.22
N ALA A 377 1.00 14.28 6.59
CA ALA A 377 1.28 14.23 5.15
C ALA A 377 2.77 13.99 4.90
N ARG A 378 3.09 13.34 3.77
CA ARG A 378 4.47 13.16 3.30
C ARG A 378 5.16 14.52 3.16
N GLY A 379 6.47 14.56 3.43
CA GLY A 379 7.27 15.78 3.51
C GLY A 379 7.41 16.36 4.93
N GLY A 380 6.86 15.69 5.93
CA GLY A 380 6.97 16.10 7.34
C GLY A 380 5.99 17.20 7.73
N PHE A 381 4.72 17.05 7.34
CA PHE A 381 3.66 17.99 7.67
C PHE A 381 2.60 17.35 8.56
N ASP A 382 2.12 18.12 9.54
CA ASP A 382 0.90 17.80 10.28
C ASP A 382 -0.21 18.76 9.81
N VAL A 383 -1.42 18.24 9.59
CA VAL A 383 -2.53 18.95 8.95
C VAL A 383 -3.80 18.84 9.78
N ASP A 384 -4.40 20.00 10.06
CA ASP A 384 -5.74 20.12 10.60
C ASP A 384 -6.67 20.69 9.54
N LEU A 385 -7.91 20.20 9.49
CA LEU A 385 -8.92 20.60 8.51
C LEU A 385 -10.25 20.86 9.23
N ALA A 386 -10.97 21.87 8.78
CA ALA A 386 -12.37 22.04 9.08
C ALA A 386 -13.13 22.32 7.78
N TRP A 387 -14.37 21.83 7.71
CA TRP A 387 -15.25 22.04 6.57
C TRP A 387 -16.68 22.33 7.04
N LYS A 388 -17.41 23.07 6.21
CA LYS A 388 -18.81 23.42 6.40
C LYS A 388 -19.52 23.47 5.06
N ASP A 389 -20.77 23.03 5.04
CA ASP A 389 -21.60 22.91 3.84
C ASP A 389 -20.89 22.15 2.69
N GLY A 390 -20.15 21.09 3.04
CA GLY A 390 -19.37 20.25 2.11
C GLY A 390 -18.10 20.92 1.56
N ARG A 391 -17.66 22.04 2.13
CA ARG A 391 -16.53 22.84 1.63
C ARG A 391 -15.50 23.13 2.70
N LEU A 392 -14.21 23.13 2.33
CA LEU A 392 -13.13 23.54 3.23
C LEU A 392 -13.44 24.91 3.83
N SER A 393 -13.36 25.05 5.15
CA SER A 393 -13.51 26.33 5.84
C SER A 393 -12.17 26.88 6.32
N SER A 394 -11.31 25.98 6.81
CA SER A 394 -9.94 26.29 7.23
C SER A 394 -9.06 25.07 7.20
N THR A 395 -7.78 25.29 6.92
CA THR A 395 -6.72 24.29 7.09
C THR A 395 -5.56 24.92 7.83
N THR A 396 -4.90 24.16 8.69
CA THR A 396 -3.66 24.55 9.36
C THR A 396 -2.60 23.51 9.04
N ILE A 397 -1.49 23.97 8.48
CA ILE A 397 -0.34 23.14 8.11
C ILE A 397 0.81 23.48 9.03
N ARG A 398 1.33 22.48 9.73
CA ARG A 398 2.53 22.58 10.57
C ARG A 398 3.66 21.86 9.87
N SER A 399 4.75 22.56 9.62
CA SER A 399 5.92 22.00 8.95
C SER A 399 6.97 21.59 9.97
N ARG A 400 7.27 20.29 10.04
CA ARG A 400 8.29 19.75 10.96
C ARG A 400 9.69 19.96 10.40
N LEU A 401 9.82 19.92 9.07
CA LEU A 401 11.10 19.92 8.36
C LEU A 401 11.41 21.23 7.63
N GLY A 402 10.45 22.16 7.52
CA GLY A 402 10.63 23.39 6.74
C GLY A 402 10.68 23.16 5.22
N ARG A 403 10.15 22.04 4.72
CA ARG A 403 10.08 21.76 3.28
C ARG A 403 9.01 22.61 2.61
N LYS A 404 9.18 22.86 1.31
CA LYS A 404 8.14 23.50 0.50
C LYS A 404 6.90 22.62 0.46
N ALA A 405 5.72 23.22 0.62
CA ALA A 405 4.44 22.51 0.51
C ALA A 405 3.67 23.01 -0.72
N THR A 406 3.01 22.09 -1.42
CA THR A 406 2.02 22.40 -2.46
C THR A 406 0.65 22.00 -1.94
N VAL A 407 -0.14 22.99 -1.51
CA VAL A 407 -1.46 22.75 -0.91
C VAL A 407 -2.51 22.77 -1.99
N ARG A 408 -3.29 21.70 -2.09
CA ARG A 408 -4.33 21.54 -3.10
C ARG A 408 -5.72 21.41 -2.48
N TYR A 409 -6.68 22.07 -3.08
CA TYR A 409 -8.10 21.89 -2.80
C TYR A 409 -8.92 22.02 -4.10
N GLY A 410 -9.52 20.91 -4.54
CA GLY A 410 -10.10 20.80 -5.88
C GLY A 410 -9.05 21.09 -6.97
N GLU A 411 -9.42 21.93 -7.94
CA GLU A 411 -8.52 22.32 -9.04
C GLU A 411 -7.44 23.33 -8.62
N LYS A 412 -7.56 23.97 -7.44
CA LYS A 412 -6.61 24.98 -6.97
C LYS A 412 -5.41 24.34 -6.28
N ALA A 413 -4.20 24.80 -6.62
CA ALA A 413 -2.98 24.47 -5.90
C ALA A 413 -2.18 25.75 -5.60
N VAL A 414 -1.64 25.86 -4.39
CA VAL A 414 -0.85 27.00 -3.92
C VAL A 414 0.43 26.48 -3.29
N GLU A 415 1.56 27.05 -3.71
CA GLU A 415 2.85 26.79 -3.08
C GLU A 415 3.00 27.63 -1.81
N VAL A 416 3.47 26.99 -0.74
CA VAL A 416 3.70 27.61 0.56
C VAL A 416 5.13 27.33 0.98
N GLU A 417 5.90 28.41 1.15
CA GLU A 417 7.20 28.37 1.80
C GLU A 417 7.00 28.20 3.31
N THR A 418 7.59 27.17 3.89
CA THR A 418 7.44 26.86 5.31
C THR A 418 8.76 26.98 6.05
N LYS A 419 8.70 27.01 7.39
CA LYS A 419 9.87 26.95 8.26
C LYS A 419 9.74 25.77 9.21
N PRO A 420 10.84 25.15 9.66
CA PRO A 420 10.77 24.10 10.68
C PRO A 420 10.07 24.62 11.95
N GLY A 421 9.07 23.88 12.44
CA GLY A 421 8.20 24.26 13.55
C GLY A 421 7.19 25.37 13.22
N GLY A 422 7.16 25.86 11.98
CA GLY A 422 6.26 26.91 11.54
C GLY A 422 4.85 26.38 11.28
N GLU A 423 3.87 27.27 11.45
CA GLU A 423 2.45 27.01 11.18
C GLU A 423 1.94 27.98 10.11
N THR A 424 1.05 27.50 9.25
CA THR A 424 0.37 28.32 8.24
C THR A 424 -1.10 27.94 8.18
N THR A 425 -1.98 28.92 8.45
CA THR A 425 -3.43 28.73 8.35
C THR A 425 -3.96 29.34 7.06
N MET A 426 -4.77 28.59 6.34
CA MET A 426 -5.40 29.02 5.09
C MET A 426 -6.94 28.88 5.18
N ASN A 427 -7.66 29.72 4.43
CA ASN A 427 -9.11 29.61 4.30
C ASN A 427 -9.52 28.74 3.08
N GLN A 428 -10.82 28.74 2.76
CA GLN A 428 -11.43 28.01 1.63
C GLN A 428 -10.84 28.35 0.25
N ASP A 429 -10.22 29.52 0.10
CA ASP A 429 -9.60 29.97 -1.15
C ASP A 429 -8.10 29.69 -1.20
N LEU A 430 -7.58 28.97 -0.19
CA LEU A 430 -6.16 28.75 0.03
C LEU A 430 -5.38 30.07 0.13
N SER A 431 -6.00 31.13 0.67
CA SER A 431 -5.27 32.33 1.05
C SER A 431 -4.82 32.25 2.50
N VAL A 432 -3.54 32.58 2.73
CA VAL A 432 -2.94 32.61 4.06
C VAL A 432 -3.64 33.68 4.89
N ARG A 433 -4.13 33.29 6.07
CA ARG A 433 -4.61 34.26 7.05
C ARG A 433 -3.38 34.90 7.69
N SER A 434 -3.19 36.19 7.48
CA SER A 434 -2.34 36.99 8.37
C SER A 434 -2.97 36.90 9.76
N ASP A 435 -2.20 36.46 10.76
CA ASP A 435 -2.65 36.41 12.15
C ASP A 435 -3.28 37.77 12.55
N PRO A 436 -4.40 37.77 13.28
CA PRO A 436 -5.01 38.99 13.81
C PRO A 436 -4.09 39.78 14.75
#